data_AF-K2D7U3-F1
#
_entry.id   AF-K2D7U3-F1
#
_cell.length_a   1.000
_cell.length_b   1.000
_cell.length_c   1.000
_cell.angle_alpha   90.00
_cell.angle_beta   90.00
_cell.angle_gamma   90.00
#
_symmetry.space_group_name_H-M   'P 1'
#
loop_
_entity.id
_entity.type
_entity.pdbx_description
1 polymer ?
#
loop_
_entity_poly.entity_id
_entity_poly.type
_entity_poly.pdbx_seq_one_letter_code
_entity_poly.pdbx_strand_id
1 'polypeptide(L)'
;MRVLVASRDAGYILLDANTIRNYFGLEKLEEMADKILVRENQESVSLAEFPSVVLEPMINYLNNLPGYIKEKKGKQSSQVYEQHGYITMQLTRVFSSLADTYGHIIRTNLPEVDLRDVVLNRRILVVLLPALEKSPDELANLGKIIIASLKTMMASGLGDEVEGMYSKVIERKPTNARSPFLCILDEYGYYAVPGFAVVPAQA
;
A
#
# COMPACT_ATOMS: atom_id res chain seq x y z
N MET A 1 1.94 5.61 -4.89
CA MET A 1 1.35 4.27 -5.13
C MET A 1 0.79 4.08 -6.54
N ARG A 2 -0.02 4.99 -7.10
CA ARG A 2 -0.63 4.80 -8.45
C ARG A 2 0.36 4.40 -9.54
N VAL A 3 1.48 5.10 -9.65
CA VAL A 3 2.55 4.80 -10.62
C VAL A 3 3.06 3.37 -10.46
N LEU A 4 3.43 2.96 -9.25
CA LEU A 4 3.96 1.63 -9.00
C LEU A 4 2.93 0.51 -9.26
N VAL A 5 1.64 0.75 -8.98
CA VAL A 5 0.56 -0.20 -9.29
C VAL A 5 0.40 -0.34 -10.80
N ALA A 6 0.36 0.77 -11.54
CA ALA A 6 0.30 0.73 -13.00
C ALA A 6 1.54 0.04 -13.61
N SER A 7 2.73 0.26 -13.04
CA SER A 7 3.96 -0.42 -13.45
C SER A 7 3.93 -1.93 -13.16
N ARG A 8 3.29 -2.36 -12.07
CA ARG A 8 3.04 -3.77 -11.80
C ARG A 8 2.08 -4.36 -12.83
N ASP A 9 0.98 -3.68 -13.11
CA ASP A 9 -0.05 -4.17 -14.03
C ASP A 9 0.46 -4.27 -15.48
N ALA A 10 1.39 -3.38 -15.86
CA ALA A 10 2.13 -3.45 -17.12
C ALA A 10 3.24 -4.54 -17.14
N GLY A 11 3.49 -5.21 -16.02
CA GLY A 11 4.50 -6.27 -15.90
C GLY A 11 5.95 -5.78 -15.79
N TYR A 12 6.18 -4.49 -15.53
CA TYR A 12 7.54 -3.92 -15.47
C TYR A 12 8.25 -4.21 -14.15
N ILE A 13 7.51 -4.32 -13.05
CA ILE A 13 8.02 -4.57 -11.71
C ILE A 13 7.11 -5.53 -10.94
N LEU A 14 7.68 -6.23 -9.98
CA LEU A 14 6.94 -6.92 -8.93
C LEU A 14 6.81 -5.98 -7.73
N LEU A 15 5.66 -6.04 -7.05
CA LEU A 15 5.39 -5.17 -5.91
C LEU A 15 5.52 -5.95 -4.60
N ASP A 16 6.51 -5.55 -3.80
CA ASP A 16 6.68 -5.98 -2.42
C ASP A 16 7.07 -4.76 -1.54
N ALA A 17 7.15 -4.97 -0.23
CA ALA A 17 7.53 -3.91 0.71
C ALA A 17 8.94 -3.34 0.41
N ASN A 18 9.86 -4.19 -0.06
CA ASN A 18 11.22 -3.79 -0.38
C ASN A 18 11.27 -2.87 -1.61
N THR A 19 10.52 -3.21 -2.65
CA THR A 19 10.42 -2.45 -3.90
C THR A 19 9.83 -1.08 -3.60
N ILE A 20 8.72 -1.01 -2.85
CA ILE A 20 8.11 0.27 -2.46
C ILE A 20 9.11 1.13 -1.68
N ARG A 21 9.82 0.54 -0.71
CA ARG A 21 10.89 1.21 0.05
C ARG A 21 11.97 1.77 -0.88
N ASN A 22 12.42 0.99 -1.85
CA ASN A 22 13.47 1.38 -2.77
C ASN A 22 13.08 2.58 -3.65
N TYR A 23 11.77 2.81 -3.88
CA TYR A 23 11.23 3.97 -4.62
C TYR A 23 10.89 5.17 -3.73
N PHE A 24 11.18 5.14 -2.42
CA PHE A 24 11.02 6.33 -1.58
C PHE A 24 12.04 7.42 -1.86
N GLY A 25 13.21 7.09 -2.43
CA GLY A 25 14.24 8.08 -2.73
C GLY A 25 13.78 9.14 -3.71
N LEU A 26 14.08 10.42 -3.39
CA LEU A 26 13.69 11.57 -4.21
C LEU A 26 14.13 11.41 -5.66
N GLU A 27 15.36 10.97 -5.90
CA GLU A 27 15.92 10.78 -7.25
C GLU A 27 15.05 9.85 -8.11
N LYS A 28 14.61 8.72 -7.56
CA LYS A 28 13.73 7.79 -8.29
C LYS A 28 12.35 8.40 -8.55
N LEU A 29 11.85 9.26 -7.66
CA LEU A 29 10.61 10.01 -7.90
C LEU A 29 10.78 11.05 -9.02
N GLU A 30 11.93 11.73 -9.09
CA GLU A 30 12.26 12.69 -10.14
C GLU A 30 12.35 12.04 -11.52
N GLU A 31 12.95 10.85 -11.61
CA GLU A 31 13.04 10.03 -12.82
C GLU A 31 11.65 9.55 -13.27
N MET A 32 10.84 9.04 -12.33
CA MET A 32 9.46 8.64 -12.64
C MET A 32 8.61 9.82 -13.11
N ALA A 33 8.88 11.03 -12.62
CA ALA A 33 8.19 12.25 -13.08
C ALA A 33 8.55 12.62 -14.53
N ASP A 34 9.74 12.24 -14.99
CA ASP A 34 10.15 12.31 -16.39
C ASP A 34 9.75 11.07 -17.20
N LYS A 35 8.84 10.25 -16.66
CA LYS A 35 8.32 9.05 -17.29
C LYS A 35 9.40 7.99 -17.50
N ILE A 36 10.38 7.91 -16.60
CA ILE A 36 11.41 6.87 -16.60
C ILE A 36 11.29 6.06 -15.31
N LEU A 37 11.06 4.76 -15.44
CA LEU A 37 11.07 3.84 -14.32
C LEU A 37 12.45 3.19 -14.21
N VAL A 38 13.25 3.67 -13.26
CA VAL A 38 14.57 3.11 -12.96
C VAL A 38 14.41 1.85 -12.13
N ARG A 39 14.78 0.71 -12.71
CA ARG A 39 14.74 -0.61 -12.08
C ARG A 39 16.12 -1.01 -11.58
N GLU A 40 16.17 -1.68 -10.42
CA GLU A 40 17.43 -2.20 -9.90
C GLU A 40 17.89 -3.39 -10.72
N ASN A 41 19.13 -3.36 -11.21
CA ASN A 41 19.77 -4.41 -12.00
C ASN A 41 19.04 -4.79 -13.30
N GLN A 42 18.21 -3.90 -13.83
CA GLN A 42 17.50 -4.08 -15.10
C GLN A 42 17.51 -2.78 -15.91
N GLU A 43 17.22 -2.87 -17.20
CA GLU A 43 17.08 -1.69 -18.06
C GLU A 43 15.95 -0.80 -17.56
N SER A 44 16.13 0.51 -17.69
CA SER A 44 15.07 1.47 -17.35
C SER A 44 13.93 1.36 -18.36
N VAL A 45 12.69 1.53 -17.90
CA VAL A 45 11.49 1.42 -18.74
C VAL A 45 10.87 2.80 -18.93
N SER A 46 10.44 3.10 -20.15
CA SER A 46 9.67 4.31 -20.41
C SER A 46 8.21 4.15 -19.96
N LEU A 47 7.74 5.11 -19.18
CA LEU A 47 6.35 5.28 -18.79
C LEU A 47 5.61 6.24 -19.75
N ALA A 48 6.13 6.43 -20.98
CA ALA A 48 5.53 7.35 -21.96
C ALA A 48 4.07 7.01 -22.28
N GLU A 49 3.74 5.72 -22.30
CA GLU A 49 2.42 5.19 -22.60
C GLU A 49 1.43 5.31 -21.43
N PHE A 50 1.90 5.70 -20.23
CA PHE A 50 1.04 5.79 -19.06
C PHE A 50 0.16 7.04 -19.13
N PRO A 51 -1.14 6.94 -18.80
CA PRO A 51 -2.03 8.10 -18.71
C PRO A 51 -1.48 9.15 -17.74
N SER A 52 -1.61 10.44 -18.08
CA SER A 52 -1.13 11.55 -17.23
C SER A 52 -1.72 11.49 -15.81
N VAL A 53 -2.96 11.05 -15.68
CA VAL A 53 -3.72 10.88 -14.44
C VAL A 53 -2.99 10.00 -13.41
N VAL A 54 -2.16 9.05 -13.86
CA VAL A 54 -1.38 8.17 -12.98
C VAL A 54 -0.18 8.91 -12.38
N LEU A 55 0.45 9.80 -13.16
CA LEU A 55 1.66 10.54 -12.81
C LEU A 55 1.38 11.88 -12.11
N GLU A 56 0.24 12.52 -12.42
CA GLU A 56 -0.18 13.83 -11.90
C GLU A 56 -0.03 13.99 -10.39
N PRO A 57 -0.49 13.05 -9.52
CA PRO A 57 -0.35 13.22 -8.08
C PRO A 57 1.10 13.27 -7.60
N MET A 58 1.98 12.51 -8.25
CA MET A 58 3.41 12.48 -7.93
C MET A 58 4.11 13.75 -8.43
N ILE A 59 3.77 14.21 -9.63
CA ILE A 59 4.27 15.50 -10.17
C ILE A 59 3.83 16.65 -9.26
N ASN A 60 2.56 16.64 -8.81
CA ASN A 60 2.05 17.63 -7.88
C ASN A 60 2.76 17.59 -6.52
N TYR A 61 3.13 16.39 -6.03
CA TYR A 61 3.94 16.26 -4.82
C TYR A 61 5.31 16.95 -4.99
N LEU A 62 6.01 16.69 -6.10
CA LEU A 62 7.31 17.32 -6.36
C LEU A 62 7.20 18.84 -6.49
N ASN A 63 6.19 19.34 -7.21
CA ASN A 63 5.97 20.77 -7.37
C ASN A 63 5.62 21.48 -6.04
N ASN A 64 4.94 20.80 -5.13
CA ASN A 64 4.58 21.35 -3.81
C ASN A 64 5.67 21.19 -2.76
N LEU A 65 6.76 20.47 -3.07
CA LEU A 65 7.87 20.28 -2.14
C LEU A 65 8.63 21.62 -2.00
N PRO A 66 8.77 22.17 -0.77
CA PRO A 66 9.38 23.48 -0.59
C PRO A 66 10.81 23.56 -1.13
N GLY A 67 11.07 24.51 -2.02
CA GLY A 67 12.39 24.73 -2.61
C GLY A 67 12.77 23.78 -3.76
N TYR A 68 11.84 22.94 -4.22
CA TYR A 68 12.07 22.03 -5.35
C TYR A 68 12.22 22.80 -6.67
N ILE A 69 13.26 22.48 -7.44
CA ILE A 69 13.54 23.10 -8.74
C ILE A 69 13.66 22.00 -9.79
N LYS A 70 12.72 21.93 -10.74
CA LYS A 70 12.65 20.84 -11.72
C LYS A 70 13.90 20.74 -12.59
N GLU A 71 14.60 21.83 -12.84
CA GLU A 71 15.81 21.89 -13.66
C GLU A 71 17.06 21.38 -12.93
N LYS A 72 17.03 21.30 -11.59
CA LYS A 72 18.16 20.89 -10.74
C LYS A 72 18.04 19.45 -10.24
N LYS A 73 17.53 18.54 -11.08
CA LYS A 73 17.39 17.12 -10.73
C LYS A 73 18.71 16.50 -10.29
N GLY A 74 18.68 15.68 -9.25
CA GLY A 74 19.87 15.11 -8.62
C GLY A 74 20.83 16.14 -7.98
N LYS A 75 20.50 17.43 -8.01
CA LYS A 75 21.27 18.55 -7.42
C LYS A 75 20.34 19.52 -6.69
N GLN A 76 19.30 18.99 -6.05
CA GLN A 76 18.39 19.77 -5.24
C GLN A 76 19.10 20.34 -4.01
N SER A 77 18.55 21.40 -3.41
CA SER A 77 19.13 21.97 -2.19
C SER A 77 19.01 20.99 -1.01
N SER A 78 19.91 21.10 -0.01
CA SER A 78 19.83 20.29 1.23
C SER A 78 18.44 20.39 1.89
N GLN A 79 17.84 21.59 1.84
CA GLN A 79 16.51 21.83 2.38
C GLN A 79 15.44 20.92 1.76
N VAL A 80 15.50 20.66 0.46
CA VAL A 80 14.53 19.79 -0.23
C VAL A 80 14.67 18.35 0.25
N TYR A 81 15.91 17.86 0.34
CA TYR A 81 16.19 16.51 0.83
C TYR A 81 15.79 16.34 2.30
N GLU A 82 16.00 17.36 3.14
CA GLU A 82 15.55 17.35 4.54
C GLU A 82 14.03 17.28 4.65
N GLN A 83 13.30 18.11 3.92
CA GLN A 83 11.83 18.10 3.92
C GLN A 83 11.27 16.76 3.44
N HIS A 84 11.81 16.23 2.34
CA HIS A 84 11.45 14.91 1.85
C HIS A 84 11.82 13.79 2.85
N GLY A 85 12.97 13.90 3.51
CA GLY A 85 13.44 13.00 4.54
C GLY A 85 12.51 12.93 5.75
N TYR A 86 12.01 14.07 6.24
CA TYR A 86 11.05 14.09 7.36
C TYR A 86 9.75 13.34 7.04
N ILE A 87 9.27 13.45 5.81
CA ILE A 87 8.06 12.75 5.36
C ILE A 87 8.33 11.25 5.23
N THR A 88 9.43 10.87 4.58
CA THR A 88 9.73 9.46 4.30
C THR A 88 10.20 8.69 5.52
N MET A 89 10.85 9.32 6.51
CA MET A 89 11.39 8.65 7.69
C MET A 89 10.36 7.81 8.46
N GLN A 90 9.11 8.29 8.55
CA GLN A 90 8.02 7.56 9.19
C GLN A 90 7.64 6.29 8.43
N LEU A 91 7.64 6.36 7.09
CA LEU A 91 7.31 5.23 6.22
C LEU A 91 8.47 4.24 6.14
N THR A 92 9.69 4.73 5.97
CA THR A 92 10.90 3.91 5.86
C THR A 92 11.07 2.99 7.06
N ARG A 93 10.78 3.46 8.29
CA ARG A 93 10.85 2.60 9.49
C ARG A 93 9.91 1.41 9.41
N VAL A 94 8.65 1.63 9.00
CA VAL A 94 7.64 0.57 8.89
C VAL A 94 7.99 -0.39 7.75
N PHE A 95 8.31 0.14 6.57
CA PHE A 95 8.62 -0.67 5.40
C PHE A 95 9.93 -1.46 5.57
N SER A 96 10.92 -0.95 6.31
CA SER A 96 12.13 -1.71 6.63
C SER A 96 11.84 -2.89 7.55
N SER A 97 11.00 -2.75 8.58
CA SER A 97 10.60 -3.89 9.41
C SER A 97 9.89 -4.97 8.58
N LEU A 98 8.98 -4.58 7.67
CA LEU A 98 8.28 -5.52 6.79
C LEU A 98 9.21 -6.21 5.77
N ALA A 99 10.15 -5.46 5.20
CA ALA A 99 11.06 -5.97 4.17
C ALA A 99 12.17 -6.86 4.77
N ASP A 100 12.73 -6.46 5.91
CA ASP A 100 13.93 -7.09 6.46
C ASP A 100 13.58 -8.14 7.53
N THR A 101 12.79 -7.79 8.55
CA THR A 101 12.42 -8.73 9.64
C THR A 101 11.39 -9.75 9.17
N TYR A 102 10.33 -9.30 8.50
CA TYR A 102 9.21 -10.14 8.05
C TYR A 102 9.26 -10.46 6.55
N GLY A 103 10.42 -10.27 5.92
CA GLY A 103 10.59 -10.50 4.48
C GLY A 103 10.26 -11.93 4.06
N HIS A 104 10.49 -12.91 4.92
CA HIS A 104 10.13 -14.32 4.66
C HIS A 104 8.61 -14.56 4.55
N ILE A 105 7.78 -13.65 5.06
CA ILE A 105 6.30 -13.71 4.97
C ILE A 105 5.80 -12.79 3.85
N ILE A 106 6.32 -11.56 3.78
CA ILE A 106 5.76 -10.49 2.96
C ILE A 106 6.44 -10.39 1.58
N ARG A 107 7.67 -10.89 1.42
CA ARG A 107 8.44 -10.80 0.18
C ARG A 107 8.18 -12.02 -0.73
N THR A 108 6.91 -12.22 -1.09
CA THR A 108 6.50 -13.24 -2.06
C THR A 108 5.70 -12.63 -3.20
N ASN A 109 5.92 -13.13 -4.42
CA ASN A 109 5.18 -12.69 -5.61
C ASN A 109 3.79 -13.34 -5.68
N LEU A 110 3.67 -14.54 -5.12
CA LEU A 110 2.43 -15.30 -5.07
C LEU A 110 2.12 -15.56 -3.59
N PRO A 111 1.25 -14.75 -2.97
CA PRO A 111 0.88 -14.96 -1.59
C PRO A 111 0.03 -16.24 -1.48
N GLU A 112 0.37 -17.09 -0.51
CA GLU A 112 -0.45 -18.26 -0.16
C GLU A 112 -1.78 -17.84 0.50
N VAL A 113 -1.76 -16.70 1.21
CA VAL A 113 -2.91 -16.13 1.91
C VAL A 113 -3.24 -14.77 1.31
N ASP A 114 -4.42 -14.67 0.69
CA ASP A 114 -5.02 -13.40 0.27
C ASP A 114 -6.24 -13.13 1.15
N LEU A 115 -6.26 -11.98 1.83
CA LEU A 115 -7.37 -11.57 2.70
C LEU A 115 -8.69 -11.44 1.93
N ARG A 116 -8.65 -11.16 0.63
CA ARG A 116 -9.85 -11.19 -0.23
C ARG A 116 -10.46 -12.56 -0.26
N ASP A 117 -9.63 -13.54 -0.53
CA ASP A 117 -10.03 -14.94 -0.61
C ASP A 117 -10.47 -15.46 0.76
N VAL A 118 -9.79 -15.07 1.84
CA VAL A 118 -10.21 -15.41 3.22
C VAL A 118 -11.63 -14.93 3.51
N VAL A 119 -11.94 -13.67 3.19
CA VAL A 119 -13.26 -13.09 3.48
C VAL A 119 -14.35 -13.62 2.54
N LEU A 120 -14.10 -13.65 1.22
CA LEU A 120 -15.09 -14.06 0.22
C LEU A 120 -15.37 -15.56 0.25
N ASN A 121 -14.32 -16.39 0.39
CA ASN A 121 -14.44 -17.85 0.45
C ASN A 121 -14.54 -18.40 1.87
N ARG A 122 -14.62 -17.51 2.87
CA ARG A 122 -14.85 -17.84 4.29
C ARG A 122 -13.83 -18.84 4.84
N ARG A 123 -12.56 -18.65 4.47
CA ARG A 123 -11.47 -19.45 5.01
C ARG A 123 -11.12 -18.99 6.43
N ILE A 124 -10.50 -19.89 7.19
CA ILE A 124 -10.03 -19.60 8.54
C ILE A 124 -8.60 -19.07 8.41
N LEU A 125 -8.36 -17.87 8.93
CA LEU A 125 -7.03 -17.27 9.06
C LEU A 125 -6.74 -17.00 10.52
N VAL A 126 -5.60 -17.49 11.00
CA VAL A 126 -5.08 -17.21 12.34
C VAL A 126 -3.75 -16.48 12.18
N VAL A 127 -3.66 -15.27 12.73
CA VAL A 127 -2.44 -14.45 12.73
C VAL A 127 -1.97 -14.33 14.17
N LEU A 128 -0.78 -14.86 14.46
CA LEU A 128 -0.15 -14.76 15.77
C LEU A 128 0.84 -13.60 15.76
N LEU A 129 0.64 -12.63 16.65
CA LEU A 129 1.55 -11.50 16.80
C LEU A 129 2.54 -11.78 17.94
N PRO A 130 3.86 -11.62 17.73
CA PRO A 130 4.88 -11.99 18.71
C PRO A 130 5.00 -10.92 19.82
N ALA A 131 4.05 -10.92 20.76
CA ALA A 131 3.94 -9.90 21.81
C ALA A 131 5.09 -9.92 22.84
N LEU A 132 5.77 -11.05 23.03
CA LEU A 132 6.87 -11.19 24.01
C LEU A 132 8.26 -10.89 23.42
N GLU A 133 8.41 -11.01 22.10
CA GLU A 133 9.72 -10.89 21.43
C GLU A 133 9.98 -9.48 20.88
N LYS A 134 8.92 -8.68 20.70
CA LYS A 134 8.98 -7.40 19.99
C LYS A 134 8.50 -6.25 20.87
N SER A 135 9.01 -5.07 20.55
CA SER A 135 8.57 -3.85 21.23
C SER A 135 7.08 -3.57 20.95
N PRO A 136 6.35 -2.94 21.89
CA PRO A 136 4.94 -2.59 21.69
C PRO A 136 4.68 -1.77 20.42
N ASP A 137 5.60 -0.89 20.05
CA ASP A 137 5.51 -0.07 18.83
C ASP A 137 5.54 -0.91 17.55
N GLU A 138 6.40 -1.93 17.51
CA GLU A 138 6.50 -2.82 16.35
C GLU A 138 5.27 -3.73 16.25
N LEU A 139 4.80 -4.24 17.39
CA LEU A 139 3.58 -5.04 17.48
C LEU A 139 2.35 -4.24 17.01
N ALA A 140 2.24 -2.99 17.45
CA ALA A 140 1.17 -2.08 17.04
C ALA A 140 1.19 -1.84 15.53
N ASN A 141 2.37 -1.67 14.92
CA ASN A 141 2.51 -1.48 13.47
C ASN A 141 2.08 -2.73 12.70
N LEU A 142 2.45 -3.93 13.14
CA LEU A 142 2.01 -5.18 12.51
C LEU A 142 0.49 -5.35 12.60
N GLY A 143 -0.09 -5.17 13.78
CA GLY A 143 -1.53 -5.23 13.97
C GLY A 143 -2.27 -4.23 13.08
N LYS A 144 -1.78 -2.98 12.98
CA LYS A 144 -2.34 -1.96 12.09
C LYS A 144 -2.31 -2.38 10.62
N ILE A 145 -1.28 -3.09 10.16
CA ILE A 145 -1.19 -3.59 8.77
C ILE A 145 -2.25 -4.64 8.50
N ILE A 146 -2.46 -5.59 9.43
CA ILE A 146 -3.49 -6.62 9.30
C ILE A 146 -4.88 -5.99 9.28
N ILE A 147 -5.15 -5.07 10.22
CA ILE A 147 -6.43 -4.34 10.30
C ILE A 147 -6.66 -3.47 9.06
N ALA A 148 -5.64 -2.75 8.59
CA ALA A 148 -5.74 -1.93 7.38
C ALA A 148 -6.05 -2.78 6.16
N SER A 149 -5.38 -3.93 6.03
CA SER A 149 -5.61 -4.85 4.92
C SER A 149 -7.02 -5.46 4.96
N LEU A 150 -7.49 -5.87 6.15
CA LEU A 150 -8.85 -6.35 6.34
C LEU A 150 -9.89 -5.24 6.03
N LYS A 151 -9.64 -4.00 6.45
CA LYS A 151 -10.49 -2.84 6.13
C LYS A 151 -10.56 -2.58 4.63
N THR A 152 -9.42 -2.55 3.93
CA THR A 152 -9.38 -2.37 2.47
C THR A 152 -10.13 -3.51 1.77
N MET A 153 -10.05 -4.72 2.30
CA MET A 153 -10.79 -5.84 1.72
C MET A 153 -12.31 -5.73 1.92
N MET A 154 -12.77 -5.29 3.09
CA MET A 154 -14.19 -5.09 3.33
C MET A 154 -14.75 -3.95 2.46
N ALA A 155 -13.99 -2.86 2.30
CA ALA A 155 -14.38 -1.74 1.45
C ALA A 155 -14.47 -2.13 -0.03
N SER A 156 -13.49 -2.88 -0.56
CA SER A 156 -13.53 -3.38 -1.95
C SER A 156 -14.55 -4.50 -2.15
N GLY A 157 -14.89 -5.23 -1.09
CA GLY A 157 -16.06 -6.09 -1.04
C GLY A 157 -17.28 -5.29 -1.45
N LEU A 158 -17.61 -4.21 -0.74
CA LEU A 158 -18.87 -3.47 -0.81
C LEU A 158 -19.31 -2.92 -2.19
N GLY A 159 -18.43 -2.94 -3.19
CA GLY A 159 -18.72 -2.54 -4.56
C GLY A 159 -17.93 -1.29 -4.94
N ASP A 160 -17.08 -1.43 -5.95
CA ASP A 160 -16.13 -0.38 -6.39
C ASP A 160 -16.70 0.49 -7.53
N GLU A 161 -17.89 0.15 -8.06
CA GLU A 161 -18.51 0.85 -9.19
C GLU A 161 -19.71 1.71 -8.74
N VAL A 162 -19.57 3.02 -8.91
CA VAL A 162 -20.59 4.02 -8.55
C VAL A 162 -21.68 4.14 -9.63
N GLU A 163 -21.38 3.78 -10.88
CA GLU A 163 -22.28 3.88 -12.03
C GLU A 163 -22.44 2.53 -12.74
N GLY A 164 -23.69 2.16 -13.03
CA GLY A 164 -24.01 0.92 -13.73
C GLY A 164 -25.50 0.57 -13.67
N MET A 165 -25.89 -0.51 -14.34
CA MET A 165 -27.26 -1.03 -14.22
C MET A 165 -27.56 -1.45 -12.78
N TYR A 166 -28.79 -1.20 -12.31
CA TYR A 166 -29.23 -1.51 -10.94
C TYR A 166 -28.86 -2.93 -10.47
N SER A 167 -28.99 -3.93 -11.34
CA SER A 167 -28.60 -5.32 -11.04
C SER A 167 -27.09 -5.54 -10.84
N LYS A 168 -26.24 -4.71 -11.44
CA LYS A 168 -24.78 -4.76 -11.28
C LYS A 168 -24.28 -3.96 -10.07
N VAL A 169 -25.00 -2.92 -9.66
CA VAL A 169 -24.60 -2.00 -8.60
C VAL A 169 -25.26 -2.33 -7.25
N ILE A 170 -26.57 -2.66 -7.23
CA ILE A 170 -27.34 -2.86 -6.00
C ILE A 170 -27.52 -4.35 -5.66
N GLU A 171 -27.84 -5.18 -6.65
CA GLU A 171 -28.07 -6.62 -6.40
C GLU A 171 -26.79 -7.42 -6.24
N ARG A 172 -25.64 -6.85 -6.62
CA ARG A 172 -24.33 -7.47 -6.51
C ARG A 172 -23.82 -7.38 -5.06
N LYS A 173 -24.53 -8.03 -4.14
CA LYS A 173 -23.99 -8.33 -2.81
C LYS A 173 -22.80 -9.27 -2.99
N PRO A 174 -21.57 -8.84 -2.65
CA PRO A 174 -20.34 -9.62 -2.86
C PRO A 174 -20.37 -10.91 -2.05
N THR A 175 -21.06 -10.87 -0.93
CA THR A 175 -21.41 -12.02 -0.11
C THR A 175 -22.91 -11.97 0.23
N ASN A 176 -23.67 -12.95 -0.25
CA ASN A 176 -25.04 -13.23 0.19
C ASN A 176 -25.06 -14.32 1.28
N ALA A 177 -23.95 -14.47 2.02
CA ALA A 177 -23.81 -15.53 3.00
C ALA A 177 -24.89 -15.40 4.08
N ARG A 178 -25.65 -16.49 4.28
CA ARG A 178 -26.74 -16.55 5.28
C ARG A 178 -26.25 -16.54 6.73
N SER A 179 -24.93 -16.54 6.94
CA SER A 179 -24.31 -16.63 8.27
C SER A 179 -23.15 -15.64 8.37
N PRO A 180 -22.94 -15.05 9.54
CA PRO A 180 -21.95 -13.99 9.73
C PRO A 180 -20.52 -14.49 9.50
N PHE A 181 -19.63 -13.57 9.09
CA PHE A 181 -18.20 -13.77 9.13
C PHE A 181 -17.67 -13.21 10.45
N LEU A 182 -17.08 -14.07 11.28
CA LEU A 182 -16.57 -13.70 12.60
C LEU A 182 -15.09 -13.34 12.52
N CYS A 183 -14.73 -12.11 12.87
CA CYS A 183 -13.36 -11.68 13.05
C CYS A 183 -13.12 -11.41 14.54
N ILE A 184 -12.27 -12.22 15.17
CA ILE A 184 -11.90 -12.09 16.57
C ILE A 184 -10.54 -11.40 16.61
N LEU A 185 -10.49 -10.22 17.24
CA LEU A 185 -9.29 -9.41 17.38
C LEU A 185 -8.92 -9.38 18.86
N ASP A 186 -7.96 -10.22 19.23
CA ASP A 186 -7.43 -10.25 20.59
C ASP A 186 -6.47 -9.07 20.81
N GLU A 187 -6.51 -8.44 21.99
CA GLU A 187 -5.65 -7.30 22.29
C GLU A 187 -5.81 -6.08 21.36
N TYR A 188 -7.03 -5.86 20.83
CA TYR A 188 -7.35 -4.78 19.87
C TYR A 188 -6.88 -3.38 20.32
N GLY A 189 -6.80 -3.13 21.63
CA GLY A 189 -6.34 -1.85 22.18
C GLY A 189 -4.93 -1.44 21.73
N TYR A 190 -4.03 -2.40 21.48
CA TYR A 190 -2.66 -2.10 21.09
C TYR A 190 -2.51 -1.63 19.64
N TYR A 191 -3.45 -2.00 18.76
CA TYR A 191 -3.35 -1.75 17.33
C TYR A 191 -4.63 -1.18 16.71
N ALA A 192 -5.48 -0.59 17.53
CA ALA A 192 -6.72 0.05 17.11
C ALA A 192 -6.44 1.15 16.05
N VAL A 193 -7.21 1.11 14.97
CA VAL A 193 -7.16 2.13 13.90
C VAL A 193 -8.42 2.99 13.98
N PRO A 194 -8.31 4.33 13.97
CA PRO A 194 -9.46 5.22 13.90
C PRO A 194 -10.37 4.87 12.72
N GLY A 195 -11.67 4.76 12.98
CA GLY A 195 -12.64 4.42 11.95
C GLY A 195 -12.57 2.98 11.44
N PHE A 196 -12.07 2.03 12.24
CA PHE A 196 -12.33 0.61 11.99
C PHE A 196 -13.77 0.22 12.38
N ALA A 197 -14.34 0.83 13.43
CA ALA A 197 -15.69 0.53 13.90
C ALA A 197 -16.80 0.78 12.85
N VAL A 198 -16.56 1.66 11.87
CA VAL A 198 -17.49 1.92 10.76
C VAL A 198 -17.43 0.87 9.65
N VAL A 199 -16.36 0.07 9.59
CA VAL A 199 -16.17 -0.92 8.53
C VAL A 199 -17.13 -2.10 8.67
N PRO A 200 -17.33 -2.71 9.86
CA PRO A 200 -18.38 -3.70 10.07
C PRO A 200 -19.80 -3.13 9.90
N ALA A 201 -19.98 -1.83 10.06
CA ALA A 201 -21.29 -1.19 9.90
C ALA A 201 -21.66 -0.97 8.43
N GLN A 202 -20.68 -0.96 7.53
CA GLN A 202 -20.87 -0.74 6.10
C GLN A 202 -20.75 -2.02 5.26
N ALA A 203 -20.02 -3.04 5.73
CA ALA A 203 -19.73 -4.28 5.00
C ALA A 203 -20.83 -5.35 5.04
#